data_AF-A0A443ZH70-F1
#
_entry.id   AF-A0A443ZH70-F1
#
_cell.length_a   1.000
_cell.length_b   1.000
_cell.length_c   1.000
_cell.angle_alpha   90.00
_cell.angle_beta   90.00
_cell.angle_gamma   90.00
#
_symmetry.space_group_name_H-M   'P 1'
#
loop_
_entity.id
_entity.type
_entity.pdbx_description
1 polymer ?
#
loop_
_entity_poly.entity_id
_entity_poly.type
_entity_poly.pdbx_seq_one_letter_code
_entity_poly.pdbx_strand_id
1 'polypeptide(L)'
;MNTLQLLVGVALAAVGGCFGNPVIYHDQPLVAHVENGMSKRQVLELGGPPLKTTQRTEHPGTCNDYRFRHNGQSQPYLVSFDSNDRVDHKDFFTCADWEAEQKNAKIPFYMDPGYGRVQSGR
;
A
#
# COMPACT_ATOMS: atom_id res chain seq x y z
N MET A 1 -18.76 38.32 36.57
CA MET A 1 -17.36 38.60 36.18
C MET A 1 -16.90 37.47 35.28
N ASN A 2 -16.50 37.83 34.07
CA ASN A 2 -16.50 37.03 32.85
C ASN A 2 -15.26 36.14 32.76
N THR A 3 -15.39 34.82 32.92
CA THR A 3 -14.27 33.88 32.74
C THR A 3 -14.11 33.56 31.25
N LEU A 4 -13.12 34.22 30.66
CA LEU A 4 -12.67 34.09 29.28
C LEU A 4 -12.20 32.64 29.02
N GLN A 5 -12.92 31.93 28.17
CA GLN A 5 -12.59 30.58 27.76
C GLN A 5 -11.36 30.59 26.84
N LEU A 6 -10.26 30.03 27.33
CA LEU A 6 -9.14 29.62 26.49
C LEU A 6 -9.53 28.32 25.77
N LEU A 7 -10.08 28.47 24.56
CA LEU A 7 -10.21 27.40 23.59
C LEU A 7 -8.80 27.01 23.11
N VAL A 8 -8.16 26.09 23.83
CA VAL A 8 -6.99 25.37 23.33
C VAL A 8 -7.52 24.34 22.33
N GLY A 9 -7.46 24.71 21.04
CA GLY A 9 -7.78 23.81 19.94
C GLY A 9 -6.83 22.61 19.96
N VAL A 10 -7.37 21.43 20.28
CA VAL A 10 -6.67 20.17 20.10
C VAL A 10 -6.64 19.90 18.60
N ALA A 11 -5.48 20.15 17.98
CA ALA A 11 -5.21 19.63 16.64
C ALA A 11 -5.13 18.11 16.75
N LEU A 12 -6.23 17.42 16.45
CA LEU A 12 -6.20 15.98 16.18
C LEU A 12 -5.36 15.79 14.92
N ALA A 13 -4.07 15.50 15.10
CA ALA A 13 -3.29 14.85 14.06
C ALA A 13 -3.91 13.46 13.88
N ALA A 14 -4.74 13.32 12.85
CA ALA A 14 -5.24 12.03 12.41
C ALA A 14 -4.02 11.22 11.92
N VAL A 15 -3.43 10.42 12.82
CA VAL A 15 -2.45 9.39 12.43
C VAL A 15 -3.23 8.17 11.98
N GLY A 16 -4.06 8.35 10.95
CA GLY A 16 -4.61 7.24 10.17
C GLY A 16 -3.59 6.92 9.09
N GLY A 17 -3.08 5.69 9.06
CA GLY A 17 -2.08 5.25 8.10
C GLY A 17 -2.57 5.35 6.66
N CYS A 18 -2.37 6.50 6.01
CA CYS A 18 -2.40 6.59 4.57
C CYS A 18 -1.07 6.06 4.05
N PHE A 19 -1.04 4.78 3.69
CA PHE A 19 0.07 4.23 2.93
C PHE A 19 0.02 4.83 1.52
N GLY A 20 0.99 5.69 1.21
CA GLY A 20 1.10 6.38 -0.07
C GLY A 20 0.19 7.60 -0.25
N ASN A 21 0.64 8.54 -1.10
CA ASN A 21 -0.17 9.69 -1.51
C ASN A 21 -0.49 9.57 -3.02
N PRO A 22 -1.64 8.97 -3.39
CA PRO A 22 -2.00 8.79 -4.80
C PRO A 22 -2.11 10.11 -5.55
N VAL A 23 -2.44 11.22 -4.88
CA VAL A 23 -2.52 12.54 -5.51
C VAL A 23 -1.14 13.01 -5.98
N ILE A 24 -0.08 12.74 -5.23
CA ILE A 24 1.29 13.12 -5.62
C ILE A 24 1.80 12.27 -6.79
N TYR A 25 1.44 10.99 -6.82
CA TYR A 25 1.98 10.02 -7.77
C TYR A 25 0.99 9.64 -8.89
N HIS A 26 -0.12 10.37 -9.06
CA HIS A 26 -1.17 10.03 -10.03
C HIS A 26 -0.66 9.97 -11.47
N ASP A 27 0.31 10.83 -11.83
CA ASP A 27 0.92 10.88 -13.16
C ASP A 27 2.02 9.83 -13.37
N GLN A 28 2.39 9.04 -12.36
CA GLN A 28 3.36 7.97 -12.56
C GLN A 28 2.76 6.92 -13.52
N PRO A 29 3.47 6.47 -14.58
CA PRO A 29 2.89 5.60 -15.60
C PRO A 29 2.23 4.33 -15.05
N LEU A 30 2.85 3.72 -14.02
CA LEU A 30 2.30 2.54 -13.35
C LEU A 30 1.02 2.84 -12.54
N VAL A 31 0.89 4.04 -11.99
CA VAL A 31 -0.31 4.47 -11.27
C VAL A 31 -1.42 4.83 -12.26
N ALA A 32 -1.09 5.60 -13.30
CA ALA A 32 -2.04 6.11 -14.28
C ALA A 32 -2.58 5.05 -15.24
N HIS A 33 -1.75 4.09 -15.67
CA HIS A 33 -2.06 3.28 -16.87
C HIS A 33 -2.10 1.78 -16.63
N VAL A 34 -1.53 1.27 -15.53
CA VAL A 34 -1.64 -0.17 -15.24
C VAL A 34 -3.03 -0.47 -14.69
N GLU A 35 -3.68 -1.46 -15.27
CA GLU A 35 -4.99 -1.94 -14.87
C GLU A 35 -4.95 -3.44 -14.57
N ASN A 36 -5.92 -3.92 -13.79
CA ASN A 36 -6.09 -5.36 -13.56
C ASN A 36 -6.30 -6.08 -14.90
N GLY A 37 -5.68 -7.25 -15.07
CA GLY A 37 -5.71 -8.03 -16.31
C GLY A 37 -4.64 -7.64 -17.34
N MET A 38 -3.93 -6.52 -17.16
CA MET A 38 -2.82 -6.13 -18.02
C MET A 38 -1.70 -7.18 -17.98
N SER A 39 -1.01 -7.45 -19.09
CA SER A 39 0.09 -8.41 -19.10
C SER A 39 1.34 -7.85 -18.42
N LYS A 40 2.16 -8.73 -17.83
CA LYS A 40 3.48 -8.37 -17.28
C LYS A 40 4.37 -7.63 -18.26
N ARG A 41 4.34 -8.00 -19.55
CA ARG A 41 5.06 -7.29 -20.61
C ARG A 41 4.62 -5.83 -20.73
N GLN A 42 3.31 -5.57 -20.79
CA GLN A 42 2.79 -4.20 -20.87
C GLN A 42 3.17 -3.36 -19.63
N VAL A 43 3.17 -3.97 -18.44
CA VAL A 43 3.62 -3.28 -17.22
C VAL A 43 5.11 -2.90 -17.30
N LEU A 44 5.96 -3.80 -17.81
CA LEU A 44 7.38 -3.52 -18.02
C LEU A 44 7.61 -2.44 -19.09
N GLU A 45 6.76 -2.39 -20.12
CA GLU A 45 6.78 -1.32 -21.14
C GLU A 45 6.42 0.05 -20.54
N LEU A 46 5.47 0.10 -19.60
CA LEU A 46 5.03 1.33 -18.95
C LEU A 46 6.00 1.80 -17.85
N GLY A 47 6.45 0.89 -16.99
CA GLY A 47 7.21 1.22 -15.78
C GLY A 47 8.70 0.94 -15.85
N GLY A 48 9.19 0.32 -16.93
CA GLY A 48 10.56 -0.14 -17.02
C GLY A 48 10.86 -1.36 -16.12
N PRO A 49 12.16 -1.71 -15.97
CA PRO A 49 12.57 -2.84 -15.15
C PRO A 49 12.25 -2.58 -13.66
N PRO A 50 11.71 -3.58 -12.94
CA PRO A 50 11.46 -3.44 -11.52
C PRO A 50 12.77 -3.45 -10.72
N LEU A 51 12.73 -2.91 -9.50
CA LEU A 51 13.83 -3.00 -8.54
C LEU A 51 14.07 -4.45 -8.10
N LYS A 52 12.98 -5.21 -7.97
CA LYS A 52 13.00 -6.61 -7.58
C LYS A 52 11.77 -7.30 -8.14
N THR A 53 11.93 -8.56 -8.53
CA THR A 53 10.80 -9.47 -8.81
C THR A 53 10.85 -10.61 -7.79
N THR A 54 9.72 -10.88 -7.15
CA THR A 54 9.59 -11.92 -6.13
C THR A 54 8.52 -12.92 -6.57
N GLN A 55 8.80 -14.22 -6.40
CA GLN A 55 7.78 -15.26 -6.53
C GLN A 55 6.83 -15.15 -5.33
N ARG A 56 5.53 -15.06 -5.58
CA ARG A 56 4.53 -14.94 -4.52
C ARG A 56 4.41 -16.24 -3.74
N THR A 57 4.11 -16.14 -2.45
CA THR A 57 4.01 -17.30 -1.55
C THR A 57 2.60 -17.53 -1.06
N GLU A 58 1.84 -16.46 -0.82
CA GLU A 58 0.46 -16.59 -0.34
C GLU A 58 -0.55 -16.87 -1.46
N HIS A 59 -0.20 -16.52 -2.70
CA HIS A 59 -0.97 -16.74 -3.93
C HIS A 59 -0.04 -17.08 -5.11
N PRO A 60 -0.50 -17.78 -6.16
CA PRO A 60 0.30 -18.03 -7.36
C PRO A 60 0.67 -16.74 -8.12
N GLY A 61 1.80 -16.78 -8.82
CA GLY A 61 2.27 -15.68 -9.68
C GLY A 61 3.48 -14.94 -9.12
N THR A 62 3.72 -13.73 -9.60
CA THR A 62 4.92 -12.94 -9.24
C THR A 62 4.55 -11.54 -8.80
N CYS A 63 5.44 -10.85 -8.11
CA CYS A 63 5.26 -9.45 -7.73
C CYS A 63 6.52 -8.64 -8.08
N ASN A 64 6.32 -7.45 -8.63
CA ASN A 64 7.37 -6.50 -8.99
C ASN A 64 7.37 -5.31 -8.02
N ASP A 65 8.53 -5.01 -7.44
CA ASP A 65 8.78 -3.82 -6.64
C ASP A 65 9.28 -2.66 -7.51
N TYR A 66 8.72 -1.47 -7.27
CA TYR A 66 9.12 -0.19 -7.85
C TYR A 66 9.33 0.85 -6.74
N ARG A 67 9.95 1.98 -7.11
CA ARG A 67 10.13 3.12 -6.20
C ARG A 67 9.97 4.43 -6.95
N PHE A 68 8.93 5.16 -6.62
CA PHE A 68 8.75 6.52 -7.11
C PHE A 68 9.55 7.51 -6.26
N ARG A 69 9.92 8.62 -6.88
CA ARG A 69 10.63 9.74 -6.25
C ARG A 69 9.88 11.03 -6.54
N HIS A 70 9.58 11.79 -5.50
CA HIS A 70 9.02 13.13 -5.64
C HIS A 70 9.56 14.03 -4.53
N ASN A 71 10.14 15.18 -4.88
CA ASN A 71 10.72 16.15 -3.94
C ASN A 71 11.61 15.51 -2.84
N GLY A 72 12.47 14.56 -3.23
CA GLY A 72 13.37 13.86 -2.31
C GLY A 72 12.72 12.75 -1.48
N GLN A 73 11.40 12.63 -1.48
CA GLN A 73 10.69 11.52 -0.85
C GLN A 73 10.70 10.28 -1.75
N SER A 74 10.78 9.11 -1.12
CA SER A 74 10.64 7.81 -1.79
C SER A 74 9.31 7.21 -1.46
N GLN A 75 8.64 6.67 -2.47
CA GLN A 75 7.40 5.94 -2.28
C GLN A 75 7.55 4.55 -2.89
N PRO A 76 7.46 3.45 -2.10
CA PRO A 76 7.35 2.12 -2.67
C PRO A 76 6.04 1.97 -3.44
N TYR A 77 6.10 1.15 -4.48
CA TYR A 77 4.95 0.77 -5.27
C TYR A 77 5.14 -0.65 -5.76
N LEU A 78 4.08 -1.46 -5.75
CA LEU A 78 4.13 -2.81 -6.29
C LEU A 78 3.15 -2.96 -7.45
N VAL A 79 3.48 -3.91 -8.32
CA VAL A 79 2.52 -4.52 -9.24
C VAL A 79 2.62 -6.03 -9.08
N SER A 80 1.52 -6.65 -8.69
CA SER A 80 1.36 -8.09 -8.51
C SER A 80 0.71 -8.70 -9.74
N PHE A 81 1.15 -9.91 -10.08
CA PHE A 81 0.69 -10.72 -11.19
C PHE A 81 0.18 -12.07 -10.70
N ASP A 82 -0.89 -12.55 -11.30
CA ASP A 82 -1.43 -13.88 -11.11
C ASP A 82 -0.58 -14.96 -11.81
N SER A 83 -1.05 -16.21 -11.78
CA SER A 83 -0.38 -17.34 -12.44
C SER A 83 -0.34 -17.26 -13.97
N ASN A 84 -1.11 -16.36 -14.60
CA ASN A 84 -1.16 -16.16 -16.04
C ASN A 84 -0.34 -14.92 -16.47
N ASP A 85 0.52 -14.41 -15.58
CA ASP A 85 1.28 -13.16 -15.75
C ASP A 85 0.39 -11.95 -16.04
N ARG A 86 -0.81 -11.91 -15.44
CA ARG A 86 -1.76 -10.80 -15.53
C ARG A 86 -1.85 -10.05 -14.21
N VAL A 87 -1.93 -8.72 -14.28
CA VAL A 87 -2.02 -7.86 -13.09
C VAL A 87 -3.26 -8.23 -12.28
N ASP A 88 -3.07 -8.55 -11.01
CA ASP A 88 -4.16 -8.83 -10.07
C ASP A 88 -4.22 -7.85 -8.90
N HIS A 89 -3.13 -7.13 -8.64
CA HIS A 89 -3.08 -6.10 -7.60
C HIS A 89 -1.98 -5.07 -7.87
N LYS A 90 -2.19 -3.84 -7.41
CA LYS A 90 -1.19 -2.76 -7.41
C LYS A 90 -1.47 -1.81 -6.25
N ASP A 91 -0.43 -1.39 -5.54
CA ASP A 91 -0.59 -0.47 -4.41
C ASP A 91 0.75 0.19 -4.02
N PHE A 92 0.68 1.17 -3.12
CA PHE A 92 1.79 1.92 -2.54
C PHE A 92 2.53 1.16 -1.42
N PHE A 93 2.77 -0.12 -1.67
CA PHE A 93 3.45 -1.08 -0.81
C PHE A 93 4.68 -1.67 -1.47
N THR A 94 5.50 -2.39 -0.71
CA THR A 94 6.43 -3.36 -1.28
C THR A 94 5.74 -4.71 -1.50
N CYS A 95 6.31 -5.55 -2.36
CA CYS A 95 5.86 -6.93 -2.50
C CYS A 95 5.89 -7.71 -1.18
N ALA A 96 6.83 -7.39 -0.28
CA ALA A 96 6.91 -8.02 1.04
C ALA A 96 5.76 -7.60 1.97
N ASP A 97 5.39 -6.31 1.94
CA ASP A 97 4.25 -5.79 2.72
C ASP A 97 2.94 -6.43 2.24
N TRP A 98 2.78 -6.59 0.93
CA TRP A 98 1.60 -7.22 0.34
C TRP A 98 1.47 -8.70 0.69
N GLU A 99 2.56 -9.46 0.67
CA GLU A 99 2.54 -10.86 1.14
C GLU A 99 2.17 -10.93 2.63
N ALA A 100 2.68 -10.01 3.46
CA ALA A 100 2.31 -9.96 4.87
C ALA A 100 0.82 -9.64 5.06
N GLU A 101 0.26 -8.71 4.28
CA GLU A 101 -1.17 -8.38 4.30
C GLU A 101 -2.02 -9.59 3.88
N GLN A 102 -1.65 -10.27 2.80
CA GLN A 102 -2.34 -11.49 2.34
C GLN A 102 -2.30 -12.60 3.38
N LYS A 103 -1.15 -12.77 4.05
CA LYS A 103 -1.00 -13.74 5.14
C LYS A 103 -1.89 -13.39 6.33
N ASN A 104 -1.95 -12.11 6.71
CA ASN A 104 -2.76 -11.64 7.82
C ASN A 104 -4.26 -11.76 7.51
N ALA A 105 -4.67 -11.52 6.25
CA ALA A 105 -6.06 -11.68 5.81
C ALA A 105 -6.58 -13.14 5.92
N LYS A 106 -5.69 -14.12 6.04
CA LYS A 106 -6.05 -15.53 6.29
C LYS A 106 -6.34 -15.82 7.77
N ILE A 107 -5.95 -14.95 8.70
CA ILE A 107 -6.20 -15.12 10.13
C ILE A 107 -7.68 -14.79 10.39
N PRO A 108 -8.49 -15.72 10.92
CA PRO A 108 -9.86 -15.42 11.30
C PRO A 108 -9.88 -14.28 12.32
N PHE A 109 -10.80 -13.32 12.19
CA PHE A 109 -10.86 -12.11 13.03
C PHE A 109 -10.74 -12.38 14.55
N TYR A 110 -11.33 -13.47 15.03
CA TYR A 110 -11.33 -13.83 16.46
C TYR A 110 -10.01 -14.45 16.96
N MET A 111 -9.05 -14.71 16.05
CA MET A 111 -7.73 -15.26 16.34
C MET A 111 -6.60 -14.23 16.15
N ASP A 112 -6.93 -12.98 15.79
CA ASP A 112 -5.96 -11.89 15.71
C ASP A 112 -5.45 -11.54 17.14
N PRO A 113 -4.13 -11.51 17.41
CA PRO A 113 -3.55 -11.04 18.67
C PRO A 113 -3.92 -9.59 19.06
N GLY A 114 -4.51 -8.81 18.15
CA GLY A 114 -5.11 -7.50 18.38
C GLY A 114 -6.58 -7.53 18.80
N TYR A 115 -7.29 -8.65 18.59
CA TYR A 115 -8.72 -8.78 18.86
C TYR A 115 -9.00 -8.64 20.37
N GLY A 116 -9.72 -7.57 20.74
CA GLY A 116 -10.06 -7.27 22.13
C GLY A 116 -9.10 -6.30 22.85
N ARG A 117 -8.04 -5.80 22.20
CA ARG A 117 -7.31 -4.61 22.68
C ARG A 117 -8.14 -3.35 22.42
N VAL A 118 -9.26 -3.22 23.13
CA VAL A 118 -9.81 -1.91 23.44
C VAL A 118 -8.72 -1.20 24.23
N GLN A 119 -8.11 -0.16 23.67
CA GLN A 119 -7.23 0.71 24.44
C GLN A 119 -8.08 1.35 25.54
N SER A 120 -8.09 0.70 26.70
CA SER A 120 -8.51 1.30 27.96
C SER A 120 -7.46 2.35 28.31
N GLY A 121 -7.65 3.56 27.81
CA GLY A 121 -6.76 4.69 28.03
C GLY A 121 -7.56 5.97 27.96
N ARG A 122 -7.97 6.44 29.15
CA ARG A 122 -8.48 7.79 29.42
C ARG A 122 -7.43 8.84 29.10
#